data_AF-A0A6J6LI51-F1
#
_entry.id   AF-A0A6J6LI51-F1
#
_cell.length_a   1.000
_cell.length_b   1.000
_cell.length_c   1.000
_cell.angle_alpha   90.00
_cell.angle_beta   90.00
_cell.angle_gamma   90.00
#
_symmetry.space_group_name_H-M   'P 1'
#
loop_
_entity.id
_entity.type
_entity.pdbx_description
1 polymer ?
#
loop_
_entity_poly.entity_id
_entity_poly.type
_entity_poly.pdbx_seq_one_letter_code
_entity_poly.pdbx_strand_id
1 'polypeptide(L)' 'MTPEQCKAAVAQVSGKCKLEASGGITLENAKAYADSGVDFIAIGALTHSAPALDIGLDFRKGK' A
#
# COMPACT_ATOMS: atom_id res chain seq x y z
N MET A 1 -9.60 -2.56 10.00
CA MET A 1 -10.14 -1.23 10.34
C MET A 1 -10.53 -0.52 9.06
N THR A 2 -11.63 0.23 9.07
CA THR A 2 -11.99 1.12 7.94
C THR A 2 -11.13 2.40 7.98
N PRO A 3 -11.04 3.17 6.89
CA PRO A 3 -10.39 4.48 6.89
C PRO A 3 -10.91 5.44 7.98
N GLU A 4 -12.20 5.42 8.28
CA GLU A 4 -12.82 6.25 9.33
C GLU A 4 -12.33 5.83 10.72
N GLN A 5 -12.19 4.52 10.96
CA GLN A 5 -11.62 4.00 12.20
C GLN A 5 -10.14 4.37 12.32
N CYS A 6 -9.39 4.34 11.21
CA CYS A 6 -7.99 4.81 11.18
C CYS A 6 -7.90 6.30 11.53
N LYS A 7 -8.78 7.13 10.99
CA LYS A 7 -8.84 8.57 11.29
C LYS A 7 -9.13 8.83 12.76
N ALA A 8 -10.06 8.08 13.36
CA ALA A 8 -10.35 8.16 14.79
C ALA A 8 -9.13 7.77 15.64
N ALA A 9 -8.42 6.71 15.25
CA ALA A 9 -7.19 6.27 15.94
C ALA A 9 -6.07 7.32 15.84
N VAL A 10 -5.87 7.94 14.67
CA VAL A 10 -4.92 9.04 14.47
C VAL A 10 -5.21 10.20 15.42
N ALA A 11 -6.48 10.62 15.52
CA ALA A 11 -6.89 11.66 16.46
C ALA A 11 -6.60 11.28 17.92
N GLN A 12 -6.89 10.03 18.31
CA GLN A 12 -6.65 9.54 19.68
C GLN A 12 -5.16 9.49 20.04
N VAL A 13 -4.31 9.08 19.09
CA VAL A 13 -2.86 9.00 19.31
C VAL A 13 -2.22 10.38 19.40
N SER A 14 -2.80 11.39 18.72
CA SER A 14 -2.38 12.79 18.83
C SER A 14 -0.86 12.98 18.65
N GLY A 15 -0.27 12.27 17.68
CA GLY A 15 1.15 12.37 17.34
C GLY A 15 2.13 11.76 18.36
N LYS A 16 1.66 11.03 19.37
CA LYS A 16 2.53 10.39 20.38
C LYS A 16 3.39 9.26 19.81
N CYS A 17 2.98 8.65 18.71
CA CYS A 17 3.74 7.68 17.95
C CYS A 17 3.32 7.69 16.48
N LYS A 18 4.14 7.08 15.63
CA LYS A 18 3.79 6.84 14.22
C LYS A 18 2.79 5.70 14.12
N LEU A 19 1.88 5.79 13.16
CA LEU A 19 0.85 4.80 12.91
C LEU A 19 0.97 4.20 11.51
N GLU A 20 0.69 2.90 11.44
CA GLU A 20 0.66 2.14 10.20
C GLU A 20 -0.73 1.51 10.03
N ALA A 21 -1.33 1.67 8.85
CA ALA A 21 -2.51 0.91 8.44
C ALA A 21 -2.08 -0.32 7.63
N SER A 22 -2.63 -1.49 7.94
CA SER A 22 -2.33 -2.75 7.26
C SER A 22 -3.56 -3.66 7.12
N GLY A 23 -3.49 -4.56 6.14
CA GLY A 23 -4.49 -5.60 5.88
C GLY A 23 -5.62 -5.18 4.92
N GLY A 24 -5.83 -5.98 3.86
CA GLY A 24 -6.94 -5.78 2.91
C GLY A 24 -6.89 -4.50 2.07
N ILE A 25 -5.73 -3.82 2.05
CA ILE A 25 -5.55 -2.58 1.29
C ILE A 25 -5.19 -2.93 -0.16
N THR A 26 -5.90 -2.30 -1.09
CA THR A 26 -5.76 -2.47 -2.54
C THR A 26 -5.45 -1.11 -3.17
N LEU A 27 -5.12 -1.08 -4.46
CA LEU A 27 -4.84 0.18 -5.15
C LEU A 27 -6.05 1.13 -5.16
N GLU A 28 -7.26 0.56 -5.23
CA GLU A 28 -8.53 1.29 -5.28
C GLU A 28 -8.85 2.00 -3.96
N ASN A 29 -8.44 1.43 -2.83
CA ASN A 29 -8.74 1.96 -1.50
C ASN A 29 -7.55 2.62 -0.78
N ALA A 30 -6.32 2.45 -1.28
CA ALA A 30 -5.11 2.96 -0.64
C ALA A 30 -5.16 4.47 -0.36
N LYS A 31 -5.75 5.26 -1.27
CA LYS A 31 -5.93 6.70 -1.07
C LYS A 31 -6.80 7.02 0.15
N ALA A 32 -7.89 6.29 0.37
CA ALA A 32 -8.76 6.52 1.53
C ALA A 32 -8.01 6.26 2.85
N TYR A 33 -7.16 5.22 2.88
CA TYR A 33 -6.29 4.96 4.03
C TYR A 33 -5.23 6.06 4.22
N ALA A 34 -4.61 6.56 3.14
CA ALA A 34 -3.67 7.67 3.24
C ALA A 34 -4.33 8.95 3.80
N ASP A 35 -5.52 9.27 3.30
CA ASP A 35 -6.30 10.44 3.73
C ASP A 35 -6.81 10.31 5.19
N SER A 36 -6.71 9.13 5.81
CA SER A 36 -7.02 8.95 7.23
C SER A 36 -6.00 9.60 8.18
N GLY A 37 -4.79 9.92 7.67
CA GLY A 37 -3.72 10.57 8.43
C GLY A 37 -2.72 9.64 9.11
N VAL A 38 -2.70 8.35 8.74
CA VAL A 38 -1.64 7.41 9.16
C VAL A 38 -0.31 7.76 8.49
N ASP A 39 0.81 7.46 9.15
CA ASP A 39 2.15 7.72 8.62
C ASP A 39 2.56 6.72 7.53
N PHE A 40 2.10 5.47 7.66
CA PHE A 40 2.48 4.37 6.78
C PHE A 40 1.28 3.51 6.37
N ILE A 41 1.42 2.87 5.21
CA ILE A 41 0.49 1.89 4.67
C ILE A 41 1.28 0.64 4.29
N ALA A 42 0.98 -0.49 4.94
CA ALA A 42 1.60 -1.77 4.63
C ALA A 42 0.68 -2.61 3.73
N ILE A 43 1.17 -2.94 2.53
CA ILE A 43 0.42 -3.68 1.51
C ILE A 43 1.18 -4.97 1.18
N GLY A 44 0.73 -6.10 1.74
CA GLY A 44 1.34 -7.41 1.52
C GLY A 44 1.31 -7.87 0.06
N ALA A 45 0.26 -7.49 -0.69
CA ALA A 45 0.10 -7.87 -2.09
C ALA A 45 1.27 -7.42 -2.99
N LEU A 46 2.03 -6.40 -2.58
CA LEU A 46 3.21 -5.93 -3.30
C LEU A 46 4.35 -6.96 -3.35
N THR A 47 4.39 -7.92 -2.42
CA THR A 47 5.46 -8.93 -2.36
C THR A 47 4.97 -10.33 -2.68
N HIS A 48 3.80 -10.75 -2.18
CA HIS A 48 3.31 -12.12 -2.38
C HIS A 48 2.36 -12.28 -3.58
N SER A 49 1.91 -11.20 -4.22
CA SER A 49 0.91 -11.24 -5.29
C SER A 49 1.09 -10.14 -6.34
N ALA A 50 2.29 -9.58 -6.47
CA ALA A 50 2.56 -8.62 -7.54
C ALA A 50 2.49 -9.32 -8.91
N PRO A 51 1.81 -8.74 -9.91
CA PRO A 51 1.81 -9.30 -11.26
C PRO A 51 3.22 -9.28 -11.83
N ALA A 52 3.61 -10.34 -12.53
CA ALA A 52 4.87 -10.38 -13.25
C ALA A 52 4.85 -9.35 -14.39
N LEU A 53 5.95 -8.62 -14.56
CA LEU A 53 6.15 -7.78 -15.74
C LEU A 53 6.48 -8.68 -16.93
N ASP A 54 5.74 -8.54 -18.02
CA ASP A 54 5.95 -9.32 -19.24
C ASP A 54 7.18 -8.77 -19.99
N ILE A 55 8.28 -9.54 -19.98
CA ILE A 55 9.56 -9.14 -20.58
C ILE A 55 10.04 -10.27 -21.50
N GLY A 56 10.31 -9.94 -22.76
CA GLY A 56 10.92 -10.83 -23.76
C GLY A 56 12.27 -10.31 -24.27
N LEU A 57 13.15 -11.23 -24.66
CA LEU A 57 14.42 -10.92 -25.33
C LEU A 57 14.32 -11.25 -26.83
N ASP A 58 14.23 -10.23 -27.66
CA ASP A 58 14.31 -10.40 -29.12
C ASP A 58 15.77 -10.44 -29.57
N PHE A 59 16.34 -11.65 -29.55
CA PHE A 59 17.72 -11.85 -29.98
C PHE A 59 17.82 -12.01 -31.50
N ARG A 60 18.60 -11.14 -32.16
CA ARG A 60 19.00 -11.30 -33.56
C ARG A 60 20.48 -11.63 -33.61
N LYS A 61 20.84 -12.79 -34.18
CA LYS A 61 22.23 -13.09 -34.51
C LYS A 61 22.66 -12.19 -35.68
N GLY A 62 23.85 -11.58 -35.56
CA GLY A 62 24.44 -10.77 -36.63
C GLY A 62 24.63 -11.55 -37.93
N LYS A 63 24.77 -10.82 -39.05
CA LYS A 63 25.02 -11.35 -40.40
C LYS A 63 26.19 -12.33 -40.43
#